data_AF-A0A3D0UVI7-F1
#
_entry.id   AF-A0A3D0UVI7-F1
#
_cell.length_a   1.000
_cell.length_b   1.000
_cell.length_c   1.000
_cell.angle_alpha   90.00
_cell.angle_beta   90.00
_cell.angle_gamma   90.00
#
_symmetry.space_group_name_H-M   'P 1'
#
loop_
_entity.id
_entity.type
_entity.pdbx_description
1 polymer ?
#
loop_
_entity_poly.entity_id
_entity_poly.type
_entity_poly.pdbx_seq_one_letter_code
_entity_poly.pdbx_strand_id
1 'polypeptide(L)'
;MVVTDFLIEHFQDIMDYNFTASMEQDFDKIAEGNLKWQAMMKEFYGPFHGHVTKTIGEAQRQSGERELGIDPVSGRKVIARIGRFGPMIQVGHQDDEEKPKFASIPSGKNIETVTLEDALKLFALPREVGEYNGEKMSAAIGKF
;
A
#
# COMPACT_ATOMS: atom_id res chain seq x y z
N MET A 1 3.50 3.87 4.51
CA MET A 1 4.42 2.81 4.90
C MET A 1 3.80 1.40 4.89
N VAL A 2 2.74 1.12 4.12
CA VAL A 2 2.09 -0.22 3.99
C VAL A 2 3.06 -1.42 4.04
N VAL A 3 4.12 -1.41 3.23
CA VAL A 3 5.09 -2.52 3.22
C VAL A 3 5.91 -2.59 4.52
N THR A 4 6.39 -1.47 5.02
CA THR A 4 7.19 -1.42 6.25
C THR A 4 6.36 -1.80 7.46
N ASP A 5 5.12 -1.31 7.55
CA ASP A 5 4.21 -1.64 8.66
C ASP A 5 3.84 -3.13 8.65
N PHE A 6 3.57 -3.68 7.46
CA PHE A 6 3.37 -5.12 7.27
C PHE A 6 4.57 -5.95 7.71
N LEU A 7 5.78 -5.54 7.31
CA LEU A 7 7.01 -6.25 7.69
C LEU A 7 7.28 -6.15 9.19
N ILE A 8 7.01 -5.00 9.81
CA ILE A 8 7.13 -4.83 11.27
C ILE A 8 6.08 -5.69 12.00
N GLU A 9 4.85 -5.77 11.51
CA GLU A 9 3.79 -6.54 12.17
C GLU A 9 4.10 -8.06 12.17
N HIS A 10 4.64 -8.58 11.07
CA HIS A 10 4.80 -10.01 10.87
C HIS A 10 6.23 -10.54 11.03
N PHE A 11 7.24 -9.67 10.99
CA PHE A 11 8.66 -10.05 10.98
C PHE A 11 9.52 -9.17 11.89
N GLN A 12 9.05 -8.90 13.12
CA GLN A 12 9.74 -8.04 14.11
C GLN A 12 11.21 -8.42 14.30
N ASP A 13 11.50 -9.71 14.45
CA ASP A 13 12.85 -10.21 14.75
C ASP A 13 13.89 -9.85 13.68
N ILE A 14 13.45 -9.67 12.43
CA ILE A 14 14.32 -9.36 11.28
C ILE A 14 14.36 -7.85 11.01
N MET A 15 13.32 -7.14 11.42
CA MET A 15 13.23 -5.68 11.31
C MET A 15 13.92 -4.95 12.46
N ASP A 16 14.42 -5.66 13.48
CA ASP A 16 15.21 -5.09 14.58
C ASP A 16 16.59 -4.62 14.08
N TYR A 17 17.01 -3.42 14.44
CA TYR A 17 18.35 -2.91 14.16
C TYR A 17 19.48 -3.79 14.73
N ASN A 18 19.22 -4.49 15.83
CA ASN A 18 20.17 -5.42 16.44
C ASN A 18 20.36 -6.69 15.61
N PHE A 19 19.38 -7.06 14.77
CA PHE A 19 19.46 -8.25 13.91
C PHE A 19 20.64 -8.14 12.94
N THR A 20 20.79 -7.00 12.27
CA THR A 20 21.90 -6.76 11.35
C THR A 20 23.25 -6.86 12.07
N ALA A 21 23.36 -6.31 13.28
CA ALA A 21 24.59 -6.39 14.06
C ALA A 21 24.95 -7.83 14.45
N SER A 22 23.96 -8.64 14.85
CA SER A 22 24.18 -10.06 15.18
C SER A 22 24.59 -10.88 13.95
N MET A 23 23.97 -10.61 12.80
CA MET A 23 24.27 -11.32 11.56
C MET A 23 25.71 -11.07 11.08
N GLU A 24 26.18 -9.82 11.15
CA GLU A 24 27.57 -9.48 10.82
C GLU A 24 28.56 -10.18 11.76
N GLN A 25 28.27 -10.23 13.06
CA GLN A 25 29.11 -10.97 14.01
C GLN A 25 29.19 -12.47 13.68
N ASP A 26 28.10 -13.07 13.22
CA ASP A 26 28.10 -14.47 12.83
C ASP A 26 28.85 -14.70 11.51
N PHE A 27 28.79 -13.75 10.57
CA PHE A 27 29.62 -13.78 9.36
C PHE A 27 31.12 -13.67 9.69
N ASP A 28 31.51 -12.82 10.62
CA ASP A 28 32.89 -12.72 11.09
C ASP A 28 33.37 -14.05 11.69
N LYS A 29 32.57 -14.68 12.56
CA LYS A 29 32.89 -16.01 13.11
C LYS A 29 33.02 -17.08 12.03
N ILE A 30 32.22 -17.01 10.96
CA ILE A 30 32.33 -17.93 9.82
C ILE A 30 33.64 -17.69 9.07
N ALA A 31 34.00 -16.43 8.82
CA ALA A 31 35.25 -16.06 8.14
C ALA A 31 36.49 -16.52 8.92
N GLU A 32 36.43 -16.46 10.26
CA GLU A 32 37.48 -16.96 11.16
C GLU A 32 37.50 -18.49 11.29
N GLY A 33 36.49 -19.20 10.75
CA GLY A 33 36.36 -20.65 10.87
C GLY A 33 35.80 -21.13 12.21
N ASN A 34 35.34 -20.20 13.06
CA ASN A 34 34.79 -20.45 14.38
C ASN A 34 33.31 -20.90 14.34
N LEU A 35 32.63 -20.72 13.20
CA LEU A 35 31.24 -21.11 13.00
C LEU A 35 31.04 -21.74 11.61
N LYS A 36 30.22 -22.79 11.54
CA LYS A 36 29.80 -23.38 10.24
C LYS A 36 28.63 -22.60 9.68
N TRP A 37 28.77 -22.07 8.47
CA TRP A 37 27.70 -21.30 7.81
C TRP A 37 26.38 -22.06 7.67
N GLN A 38 26.43 -23.39 7.50
CA GLN A 38 25.22 -24.21 7.41
C GLN A 38 24.44 -24.22 8.73
N ALA A 39 25.13 -24.14 9.87
CA ALA A 39 24.49 -24.11 11.19
C ALA A 39 23.75 -22.78 11.37
N MET A 40 24.43 -21.66 11.10
CA MET A 40 23.86 -20.32 11.14
C MET A 40 22.65 -20.18 10.20
N MET A 41 22.77 -20.66 8.95
CA MET A 41 21.64 -20.64 8.00
C MET A 41 20.46 -21.50 8.46
N LYS A 42 20.70 -22.66 9.07
CA LYS A 42 19.63 -23.51 9.57
C LYS A 42 18.91 -22.86 10.76
N GLU A 43 19.66 -22.22 11.65
CA GLU A 43 19.15 -21.51 12.82
C GLU A 43 18.31 -20.29 12.42
N PHE A 44 18.75 -19.55 11.39
CA PHE A 44 17.97 -18.43 10.84
C PHE A 44 16.74 -18.90 10.05
N TYR A 45 16.93 -19.81 9.08
CA TYR A 45 15.90 -20.15 8.11
C TYR A 45 14.72 -20.92 8.73
N GLY A 46 14.96 -21.76 9.74
CA GLY A 46 13.89 -22.53 10.38
C GLY A 46 12.75 -21.66 10.93
N PRO A 47 13.05 -20.76 11.89
CA PRO A 47 12.08 -19.81 12.43
C PRO A 47 11.52 -18.87 11.35
N PHE A 48 12.40 -18.31 10.49
CA PHE A 48 11.97 -17.41 9.43
C PHE A 48 10.94 -18.05 8.49
N HIS A 49 11.19 -19.28 8.04
CA HIS A 49 10.26 -20.00 7.18
C HIS A 49 8.93 -20.26 7.90
N GLY A 50 8.96 -20.61 9.18
CA GLY A 50 7.76 -20.73 10.01
C GLY A 50 6.93 -19.44 10.03
N HIS A 51 7.59 -18.28 10.21
CA HIS A 51 6.93 -16.97 10.12
C HIS A 51 6.36 -16.72 8.72
N VAL A 52 7.08 -17.03 7.66
CA VAL A 52 6.58 -16.89 6.28
C VAL A 52 5.33 -17.75 6.05
N THR A 53 5.34 -19.02 6.44
CA THR A 53 4.18 -19.92 6.28
C THR A 53 2.97 -19.42 7.07
N LYS A 54 3.19 -18.97 8.32
CA LYS A 54 2.14 -18.39 9.16
C LYS A 54 1.56 -17.12 8.52
N THR A 55 2.42 -16.19 8.12
CA THR A 55 2.02 -14.93 7.49
C THR A 55 1.30 -15.17 6.18
N ILE A 56 1.69 -16.14 5.34
CA ILE A 56 0.93 -16.45 4.11
C ILE A 56 -0.50 -16.94 4.43
N GLY A 57 -0.69 -17.67 5.53
CA GLY A 57 -2.00 -18.18 5.94
C GLY A 57 -2.88 -17.16 6.67
N GLU A 58 -2.28 -16.28 7.46
CA GLU A 58 -2.98 -15.33 8.34
C GLU A 58 -3.05 -13.91 7.79
N ALA A 59 -2.06 -13.50 6.98
CA ALA A 59 -2.08 -12.19 6.38
C ALA A 59 -3.26 -12.12 5.41
N GLN A 60 -4.29 -11.40 5.83
CA GLN A 60 -5.15 -10.73 4.89
C GLN A 60 -4.21 -9.95 3.96
N ARG A 61 -4.37 -10.11 2.64
CA ARG A 61 -3.64 -9.26 1.70
C ARG A 61 -3.88 -7.83 2.16
N GLN A 62 -2.86 -7.19 2.73
CA GLN A 62 -2.81 -5.74 2.72
C GLN A 62 -2.69 -5.39 1.24
N SER A 63 -3.81 -5.38 0.52
CA SER A 63 -3.89 -5.14 -0.92
C SER A 63 -3.51 -3.69 -1.27
N GLY A 64 -3.00 -2.95 -0.29
CA GLY A 64 -2.97 -1.50 -0.30
C GLY A 64 -4.37 -0.91 -0.39
N GLU A 65 -5.43 -1.68 -0.11
CA GLU A 65 -6.82 -1.21 -0.14
C GLU A 65 -7.25 -0.75 1.25
N ARG A 66 -7.75 0.47 1.32
CA ARG A 66 -8.26 1.11 2.53
C ARG A 66 -9.65 1.64 2.26
N GLU A 67 -10.65 1.10 2.95
CA GLU A 67 -12.02 1.62 2.91
C GLU A 67 -12.06 2.97 3.65
N LEU A 68 -12.44 4.04 2.96
CA LEU A 68 -12.53 5.39 3.51
C LEU A 68 -13.92 5.69 4.08
N GLY A 69 -14.95 4.96 3.63
CA GLY A 69 -16.34 5.13 4.06
C GLY A 69 -17.32 5.02 2.90
N ILE A 70 -18.49 5.65 3.06
CA ILE A 70 -19.58 5.65 2.07
C ILE A 70 -19.71 7.06 1.49
N ASP A 71 -19.81 7.17 0.18
CA ASP A 71 -20.10 8.42 -0.51
C ASP A 71 -21.55 8.87 -0.20
N PRO A 72 -21.77 10.05 0.41
CA PRO A 72 -23.11 10.54 0.72
C PRO A 72 -23.95 10.86 -0.51
N VAL A 73 -23.35 11.04 -1.69
CA VAL A 73 -24.07 11.37 -2.93
C VAL A 73 -24.57 10.12 -3.64
N SER A 74 -23.71 9.10 -3.80
CA SER A 74 -24.10 7.85 -4.49
C SER A 74 -24.47 6.70 -3.55
N GLY A 75 -24.25 6.82 -2.24
CA GLY A 75 -24.47 5.74 -1.27
C GLY A 75 -23.50 4.56 -1.41
N ARG A 76 -22.44 4.70 -2.23
CA ARG A 76 -21.49 3.61 -2.54
C ARG A 76 -20.24 3.68 -1.68
N LYS A 77 -19.60 2.52 -1.48
CA LYS A 77 -18.32 2.43 -0.77
C LYS A 77 -17.20 3.15 -1.53
N VAL A 78 -16.37 3.87 -0.78
CA VAL A 78 -15.18 4.56 -1.25
C VAL A 78 -13.94 3.82 -0.75
N ILE A 79 -13.11 3.36 -1.67
CA ILE A 79 -11.94 2.52 -1.40
C ILE A 79 -10.71 3.20 -2.01
N ALA A 80 -9.70 3.50 -1.20
CA ALA A 80 -8.39 3.91 -1.69
C ALA A 80 -7.54 2.67 -1.95
N ARG A 81 -6.92 2.54 -3.12
CA ARG A 81 -6.11 1.37 -3.50
C ARG A 81 -4.91 1.71 -4.37
N ILE A 82 -3.92 0.82 -4.43
CA ILE A 82 -2.77 0.97 -5.32
C ILE A 82 -3.02 0.20 -6.62
N GLY A 83 -3.24 0.92 -7.71
CA GLY A 83 -3.40 0.35 -9.05
C GLY A 83 -2.08 0.29 -9.82
N ARG A 84 -2.12 -0.23 -11.06
CA ARG A 84 -0.94 -0.32 -11.96
C ARG A 84 -0.25 1.02 -12.24
N PHE A 85 -0.93 2.14 -12.05
CA PHE A 85 -0.44 3.49 -12.32
C PHE A 85 -0.21 4.32 -11.05
N GLY A 86 -0.28 3.71 -9.88
CA GLY A 86 -0.13 4.37 -8.59
C GLY A 86 -1.43 4.44 -7.77
N PRO A 87 -1.42 5.23 -6.68
CA PRO A 87 -2.53 5.30 -5.74
C PRO A 87 -3.77 5.95 -6.36
N MET A 88 -4.92 5.33 -6.16
CA MET A 88 -6.20 5.73 -6.73
C MET A 88 -7.34 5.49 -5.75
N ILE A 89 -8.45 6.18 -5.95
CA ILE A 89 -9.68 6.02 -5.20
C ILE A 89 -10.72 5.44 -6.15
N GLN A 90 -11.48 4.48 -5.64
CA GLN A 90 -12.57 3.80 -6.31
C GLN A 90 -13.87 4.05 -5.54
N VAL A 91 -14.94 4.40 -6.25
CA VAL A 91 -16.30 4.50 -5.71
C VAL A 91 -17.16 3.44 -6.39
N GLY A 92 -17.75 2.55 -5.60
CA GLY A 92 -18.55 1.42 -6.08
C GLY A 92 -17.74 0.14 -6.38
N HIS A 93 -18.45 -0.96 -6.61
CA HIS A 93 -17.88 -2.25 -6.98
C HIS A 93 -17.94 -2.47 -8.50
N GLN A 94 -17.14 -3.40 -9.03
CA GLN A 94 -17.24 -3.79 -10.45
C GLN A 94 -18.52 -4.56 -10.77
N ASP A 95 -19.16 -5.13 -9.75
CA ASP A 95 -20.38 -5.93 -9.87
C ASP A 95 -21.66 -5.09 -9.71
N ASP A 96 -21.53 -3.79 -9.43
CA ASP A 96 -22.68 -2.89 -9.35
C ASP A 96 -23.22 -2.59 -10.76
N GLU A 97 -24.54 -2.35 -10.88
CA GLU A 97 -25.18 -1.98 -12.16
C GLU A 97 -24.57 -0.70 -12.77
N GLU A 98 -24.11 0.22 -11.92
CA GLU A 98 -23.36 1.39 -12.33
C GLU A 98 -21.85 1.15 -12.29
N LYS A 99 -21.17 1.49 -13.40
CA LYS A 99 -19.71 1.37 -13.51
C LYS A 99 -18.99 2.10 -12.37
N PRO A 100 -18.00 1.47 -11.72
CA PRO A 100 -17.24 2.09 -10.65
C PRO A 100 -16.48 3.32 -11.17
N LYS A 101 -16.48 4.38 -10.37
CA LYS A 101 -15.75 5.62 -10.68
C LYS A 101 -14.37 5.56 -10.07
N PHE A 102 -13.38 6.04 -10.82
CA PHE A 102 -11.99 6.06 -10.39
C PHE A 102 -11.44 7.48 -10.40
N ALA A 103 -10.68 7.85 -9.38
CA ALA A 103 -9.93 9.10 -9.31
C ALA A 103 -8.49 8.82 -8.87
N SER A 104 -7.50 9.37 -9.58
CA SER A 104 -6.09 9.25 -9.17
C SER A 104 -5.79 10.16 -7.99
N ILE A 105 -5.01 9.68 -7.03
CA ILE A 105 -4.52 10.51 -5.91
C ILE A 105 -3.31 11.32 -6.43
N PRO A 106 -3.30 12.66 -6.29
CA PRO A 106 -2.18 13.48 -6.73
C PRO A 106 -0.86 13.10 -6.05
N SER A 107 0.25 13.20 -6.79
CA SER A 107 1.61 13.02 -6.27
C SER A 107 1.88 14.01 -5.14
N GLY A 108 1.97 13.50 -3.90
CA GLY A 108 2.16 14.29 -2.68
C GLY A 108 1.17 13.96 -1.57
N LYS A 109 0.01 13.34 -1.90
CA LYS A 109 -0.89 12.75 -0.89
C LYS A 109 -0.66 11.25 -0.77
N ASN A 110 -0.58 10.77 0.47
CA ASN A 110 -0.42 9.34 0.76
C ASN A 110 -1.80 8.66 0.88
N ILE A 111 -1.89 7.43 0.37
CA ILE A 111 -3.07 6.55 0.50
C ILE A 111 -3.49 6.32 1.97
N GLU A 112 -2.54 6.45 2.90
CA GLU A 112 -2.77 6.30 4.34
C GLU A 112 -3.36 7.55 4.99
N THR A 113 -3.06 8.73 4.46
CA THR A 113 -3.51 10.01 5.03
C THR A 113 -4.75 10.56 4.32
N VAL A 114 -5.10 10.00 3.16
CA VAL A 114 -6.28 10.47 2.41
C VAL A 114 -7.55 10.23 3.22
N THR A 115 -8.42 11.23 3.25
CA THR A 115 -9.71 11.19 3.96
C THR A 115 -10.85 11.01 2.97
N LEU A 116 -12.03 10.62 3.47
CA LEU A 116 -13.25 10.56 2.65
C LEU A 116 -13.57 11.92 2.01
N GLU A 117 -13.38 13.02 2.73
CA GLU A 117 -13.61 14.37 2.17
C GLU A 117 -12.66 14.69 1.01
N ASP A 118 -11.39 14.34 1.14
CA ASP A 118 -10.41 14.50 0.07
C ASP A 118 -10.75 13.64 -1.14
N ALA A 119 -11.25 12.43 -0.91
CA ALA A 119 -11.72 11.55 -1.96
C ALA A 119 -12.86 12.18 -2.75
N LEU A 120 -13.88 12.70 -2.06
CA LEU A 120 -15.04 13.33 -2.69
C LEU A 120 -14.64 14.58 -3.49
N LYS A 121 -13.68 15.38 -3.01
CA LYS A 121 -13.13 16.52 -3.76
C LYS A 121 -12.47 16.11 -5.08
N LEU A 122 -11.82 14.94 -5.14
CA LEU A 122 -11.21 14.42 -6.37
C LEU A 122 -12.25 13.99 -7.40
N PHE A 123 -13.41 13.47 -6.95
CA PHE A 123 -14.54 13.13 -7.84
C PHE A 123 -15.39 14.33 -8.24
N ALA A 124 -15.30 15.45 -7.52
CA ALA A 124 -15.94 16.71 -7.89
C ALA A 124 -15.23 17.43 -9.07
N LEU A 125 -14.16 16.85 -9.61
CA LEU A 125 -13.43 17.32 -10.79
C LEU A 125 -13.70 16.33 -11.94
N PRO A 126 -14.08 16.82 -13.14
CA PRO A 126 -13.64 18.08 -13.71
C PRO A 126 -14.61 19.22 -13.41
N ARG A 127 -14.10 20.31 -12.85
CA ARG A 127 -14.86 21.57 -12.85
C ARG A 127 -14.91 22.06 -14.30
N GLU A 128 -16.11 22.28 -14.82
CA GLU A 128 -16.30 23.20 -15.95
C GLU A 128 -15.80 24.57 -15.47
N VAL A 129 -14.67 25.04 -16.02
CA VAL A 129 -14.05 26.32 -15.60
C VAL A 129 -14.77 27.51 -16.25
N GLY A 130 -15.60 27.23 -17.26
CA GLY A 130 -16.37 28.19 -18.04
C GLY A 130 -16.40 27.80 -19.53
N GLU A 131 -17.14 28.58 -20.33
CA GLU A 131 -17.05 28.55 -21.79
C GLU A 131 -15.98 29.53 -22.26
N TYR A 132 -15.08 29.08 -23.14
CA TYR A 132 -14.17 29.95 -23.87
C TYR A 132 -14.37 29.71 -25.37
N ASN A 133 -14.76 30.74 -26.11
CA ASN A 133 -15.08 30.68 -27.54
C ASN A 133 -16.16 29.64 -27.94
N GLY A 134 -17.16 29.41 -27.09
CA GLY A 134 -18.26 28.47 -27.38
C GLY A 134 -17.91 27.00 -27.19
N GLU A 135 -16.71 26.70 -26.69
CA GLU A 135 -16.32 25.35 -26.28
C GLU A 135 -16.22 25.25 -24.75
N LYS A 136 -16.74 24.14 -24.21
CA LYS A 136 -16.75 23.85 -22.78
C LYS A 136 -15.34 23.50 -22.30
N MET A 137 -14.77 24.32 -21.43
CA MET A 137 -13.46 24.03 -20.83
C MET A 137 -13.62 23.19 -19.57
N SER A 138 -13.00 22.01 -19.54
CA SER A 138 -12.94 21.13 -18.38
C SER A 138 -11.52 21.14 -17.76
N ALA A 139 -11.43 21.40 -16.46
CA ALA A 139 -10.17 21.22 -15.73
C ALA A 139 -10.13 19.81 -15.13
N ALA A 140 -9.32 18.94 -15.73
CA ALA A 140 -8.98 17.64 -15.17
C ALA A 140 -7.60 17.71 -14.51
N ILE A 141 -7.43 17.03 -13.37
CA ILE A 141 -6.11 16.81 -12.78
C ILE A 141 -5.40 15.75 -13.63
N GLY A 142 -4.44 16.19 -14.44
CA GLY A 142 -3.53 15.34 -15.19
C GLY A 142 -2.29 14.95 -14.39
N LYS A 143 -1.35 14.27 -15.04
CA LYS A 143 -0.09 13.79 -14.44
C LYS A 143 0.96 14.91 -14.22
N PHE A 144 0.61 16.18 -14.42
CA PHE A 144 1.52 17.33 -14.47
C PHE A 144 1.06 18.42 -13.53
#